data_AF-A0A1V5MXC2-F1
#
_entry.id   AF-A0A1V5MXC2-F1
#
_cell.length_a   1.000
_cell.length_b   1.000
_cell.length_c   1.000
_cell.angle_alpha   90.00
_cell.angle_beta   90.00
_cell.angle_gamma   90.00
#
_symmetry.space_group_name_H-M   'P 1'
#
loop_
_entity.id
_entity.type
_entity.pdbx_description
1 polymer ?
#
loop_
_entity_poly.entity_id
_entity_poly.type
_entity_poly.pdbx_seq_one_letter_code
_entity_poly.pdbx_strand_id
1 'polypeptide(L)' 'MGAEYAYNDQFFVRGGYYFEHEYKGNRKFFTFGAGFKMSMLRLDASYLVSQAQSNPLDGTLRFSLAFDMEGIRMLLDK' A
#
# COMPACT_ATOMS: atom_id res chain seq x y z
N MET A 1 -2.16 -2.68 14.74
CA MET A 1 -3.26 -1.70 14.61
C MET A 1 -3.04 -0.87 13.37
N GLY A 2 -4.08 -0.49 12.64
CA GLY A 2 -3.96 0.35 11.45
C GLY A 2 -5.19 1.20 11.23
N ALA A 3 -5.01 2.28 10.48
CA ALA A 3 -6.03 3.23 10.07
C ALA A 3 -5.93 3.44 8.55
N GLU A 4 -7.09 3.53 7.91
CA GLU A 4 -7.21 3.88 6.50
C GLU A 4 -8.15 5.09 6.38
N TYR A 5 -7.76 6.03 5.53
CA TYR A 5 -8.51 7.22 5.19
C TYR A 5 -8.71 7.25 3.68
N ALA A 6 -9.97 7.14 3.25
CA ALA A 6 -10.36 7.26 1.86
C ALA A 6 -10.97 8.66 1.63
N TYR A 7 -10.40 9.41 0.70
CA TYR A 7 -10.92 10.68 0.22
C TYR A 7 -11.53 10.49 -1.17
N ASN A 8 -12.86 10.65 -1.23
CA ASN A 8 -13.64 10.69 -2.47
C ASN A 8 -13.47 9.45 -3.37
N ASP A 9 -13.18 8.27 -2.79
CA ASP A 9 -12.91 6.99 -3.49
C ASP A 9 -11.80 7.06 -4.56
N GLN A 10 -11.06 8.16 -4.57
CA GLN A 10 -10.02 8.49 -5.55
C GLN A 10 -8.67 8.61 -4.90
N PHE A 11 -8.58 8.96 -3.62
CA PHE A 11 -7.34 9.01 -2.87
C PHE A 11 -7.49 8.17 -1.61
N PHE A 12 -6.51 7.33 -1.35
CA PHE A 12 -6.47 6.43 -0.21
C PHE A 12 -5.18 6.70 0.53
N VAL A 13 -5.24 6.86 1.84
CA VAL A 13 -4.06 6.97 2.70
C VAL A 13 -4.21 5.93 3.79
N ARG A 14 -3.19 5.09 3.96
CA ARG A 14 -3.19 3.97 4.89
C ARG A 14 -1.96 4.05 5.78
N GLY A 15 -2.17 3.83 7.08
CA GLY A 15 -1.11 3.78 8.08
C GLY A 15 -1.34 2.60 8.99
N GLY A 16 -0.30 1.80 9.22
CA GLY A 16 -0.36 0.62 10.08
C GLY A 16 0.87 0.54 10.96
N TYR A 17 0.66 -0.04 12.13
CA TYR A 17 1.71 -0.45 13.03
C TYR A 17 1.46 -1.88 13.47
N TYR A 18 2.43 -2.75 13.20
CA TYR A 18 2.42 -4.12 13.65
C TYR A 18 3.48 -4.29 14.73
N PHE A 19 3.05 -4.81 15.88
CA PHE A 19 3.91 -5.11 17.01
C PHE A 19 3.74 -6.57 17.41
N GLU A 20 4.85 -7.30 17.39
CA GLU A 20 4.93 -8.67 17.87
C GLU A 20 5.92 -8.78 19.01
N HIS A 21 5.56 -9.55 20.04
CA HIS A 21 6.36 -9.74 21.24
C HIS A 21 7.71 -10.42 20.95
N GLU A 22 8.74 -10.04 21.70
CA GLU A 22 10.14 -10.50 21.53
C GLU A 22 10.30 -12.02 21.57
N TYR A 23 9.52 -12.73 22.40
CA TYR A 23 9.58 -14.19 22.52
C TYR A 23 8.87 -14.96 21.40
N LYS A 24 8.07 -14.29 20.55
CA LYS A 24 7.32 -14.93 19.45
C LYS A 24 7.89 -14.66 18.05
N GLY A 25 8.85 -13.75 17.91
CA GLY A 25 9.43 -13.41 16.61
C GLY A 25 9.96 -11.99 16.49
N ASN A 26 9.69 -11.11 17.46
CA ASN A 26 10.20 -9.74 17.55
C ASN A 26 10.01 -8.91 16.26
N ARG A 27 8.90 -9.11 15.55
CA ARG A 27 8.60 -8.38 14.32
C ARG A 27 7.82 -7.12 14.64
N LYS A 28 8.50 -5.98 14.53
CA LYS A 28 7.92 -4.65 14.72
C LYS A 28 8.08 -3.91 13.41
N PHE A 29 6.99 -3.61 12.72
CA PHE A 29 7.02 -2.87 11.47
C PHE A 29 5.88 -1.86 11.38
N PHE A 30 6.23 -0.67 10.89
CA PHE A 30 5.31 0.37 10.51
C PHE A 30 5.06 0.28 9.01
N THR A 31 3.80 0.41 8.61
CA THR A 31 3.41 0.53 7.22
C THR A 31 2.79 1.89 7.02
N PHE A 32 3.12 2.56 5.93
CA PHE A 32 2.38 3.71 5.46
C PHE A 32 2.24 3.61 3.96
N GLY A 33 1.11 4.03 3.42
CA GLY A 33 0.86 3.99 2.01
C GLY A 33 -0.13 5.04 1.59
N ALA A 34 -0.07 5.41 0.32
CA ALA A 34 -1.04 6.24 -0.33
C ALA A 34 -1.35 5.64 -1.70
N GLY A 35 -2.61 5.63 -2.08
CA GLY A 35 -3.08 5.22 -3.38
C GLY A 35 -3.95 6.29 -4.00
N PHE A 36 -3.98 6.30 -5.32
CA PHE A 36 -4.96 7.07 -6.07
C PHE A 36 -5.61 6.23 -7.16
N LYS A 37 -6.88 6.49 -7.43
CA LYS A 37 -7.68 5.80 -8.43
C LYS A 37 -8.27 6.82 -9.41
N MET A 38 -8.04 6.57 -10.68
CA MET A 38 -8.62 7.23 -11.84
C MET A 38 -9.47 6.20 -12.61
N SER A 39 -10.41 6.65 -13.45
CA SER A 39 -11.47 5.81 -14.05
C SER A 39 -11.04 4.46 -14.64
N MET A 40 -9.80 4.33 -15.11
CA MET A 40 -9.23 3.11 -15.68
C MET A 40 -7.86 2.72 -15.11
N LEU A 41 -7.34 3.48 -14.15
CA LEU A 41 -5.97 3.34 -13.65
C LEU A 41 -5.96 3.53 -12.14
N ARG A 42 -5.38 2.58 -11.43
CA ARG A 42 -5.18 2.63 -9.99
C ARG A 42 -3.69 2.56 -9.70
N LEU A 43 -3.22 3.51 -8.93
CA LEU A 43 -1.84 3.65 -8.50
C LEU A 43 -1.81 3.53 -6.99
N ASP A 44 -0.94 2.68 -6.47
CA ASP A 44 -0.72 2.54 -5.04
C ASP A 44 0.77 2.54 -4.74
N ALA A 45 1.15 3.33 -3.74
CA ALA A 45 2.50 3.38 -3.20
C ALA A 45 2.44 3.05 -1.71
N SER A 46 3.18 2.04 -1.29
CA SER A 46 3.22 1.59 0.09
C SER A 46 4.65 1.39 0.54
N TYR A 47 5.01 2.00 1.66
CA TYR A 47 6.31 1.86 2.29
C TYR A 47 6.19 1.10 3.59
N LEU A 48 7.11 0.17 3.80
CA LEU A 48 7.19 -0.62 5.02
C LEU A 48 8.51 -0.34 5.71
N VAL A 49 8.44 0.18 6.93
CA VAL A 49 9.59 0.45 7.80
C VAL A 49 9.62 -0.61 8.88
N SER A 50 10.63 -1.47 8.87
CA SER A 50 10.78 -2.50 9.91
C SER A 50 11.70 -1.97 10.99
N GLN A 51 11.18 -1.73 12.20
CA GLN A 51 12.03 -1.33 13.34
C GLN A 51 12.80 -2.53 13.93
N ALA A 52 12.48 -3.76 13.53
CA ALA A 52 13.14 -4.97 14.01
C ALA A 52 14.44 -5.26 13.24
N GLN A 53 15.54 -5.37 13.99
CA GLN A 53 16.95 -5.46 13.61
C GLN A 53 17.36 -6.64 12.70
N SER A 54 16.43 -7.40 12.12
CA SER A 54 16.76 -8.57 11.28
C SER A 54 15.65 -8.93 10.30
N ASN A 55 15.12 -7.97 9.53
CA ASN A 55 14.19 -8.28 8.44
C ASN A 55 14.66 -7.64 7.12
N PRO A 56 15.03 -8.43 6.08
CA PRO A 56 15.60 -7.94 4.82
C PRO A 56 14.62 -7.17 3.91
N LEU A 57 13.41 -6.88 4.38
CA LEU A 57 12.42 -6.03 3.72
C LEU A 57 12.39 -4.60 4.30
N ASP A 58 13.39 -4.23 5.11
CA ASP A 58 13.49 -2.89 5.64
C ASP A 58 13.59 -1.84 4.52
N GLY A 59 12.68 -0.88 4.55
CA GLY A 59 12.62 0.19 3.57
C GLY A 59 12.12 -0.23 2.17
N THR A 60 11.34 -1.31 2.06
CA THR A 60 10.78 -1.69 0.76
C THR A 60 9.69 -0.72 0.36
N LEU A 61 9.93 0.01 -0.72
CA LEU A 61 8.93 0.86 -1.34
C LEU A 61 8.22 0.06 -2.44
N ARG A 62 6.97 -0.29 -2.17
CA ARG A 62 6.11 -1.04 -3.08
C ARG A 62 5.29 -0.06 -3.90
N PHE A 63 5.53 -0.03 -5.21
CA PHE A 63 4.64 0.60 -6.16
C PHE A 63 3.76 -0.46 -6.83
N SER A 64 2.49 -0.15 -7.02
CA SER A 64 1.52 -1.01 -7.69
C SER A 64 0.72 -0.19 -8.67
N LEU A 65 0.78 -0.60 -9.94
CA LEU A 65 0.01 -0.05 -11.05
C LEU A 65 -1.02 -1.12 -11.44
N ALA A 66 -2.30 -0.79 -11.33
CA ALA A 66 -3.38 -1.64 -11.79
C ALA A 66 -4.18 -0.91 -12.86
N PHE A 67 -4.51 -1.63 -13.94
CA PHE A 67 -5.31 -1.12 -15.04
C PHE A 67 -6.63 -1.86 -15.08
N ASP A 68 -7.71 -1.11 -15.24
CA ASP A 68 -9.03 -1.70 -15.43
C ASP A 68 -9.24 -2.01 -16.92
N MET A 69 -9.35 -3.30 -17.25
CA MET A 69 -9.42 -3.77 -18.63
C MET A 69 -10.73 -3.38 -19.33
N GLU A 70 -11.78 -3.05 -18.55
CA GLU A 70 -13.04 -2.51 -19.07
C GLU A 70 -12.86 -1.07 -19.56
N GLY A 71 -12.10 -0.26 -18.81
CA GLY A 71 -11.72 1.09 -19.21
C GLY A 71 -10.79 1.13 -20.42
N ILE A 72 -9.82 0.20 -20.54
CA ILE A 72 -8.95 0.09 -21.72
C ILE A 72 -9.76 -0.25 -22.97
N ARG A 73 -10.73 -1.16 -22.87
CA ARG A 73 -11.61 -1.50 -24.00
C ARG A 73 -12.37 -0.28 -24.53
N MET A 74 -12.90 0.58 -23.67
CA MET A 74 -13.58 1.82 -24.11
C MET A 74 -12.66 2.84 -24.79
N LEU A 75 -11.35 2.83 -24.51
CA LEU A 75 -10.39 3.71 -25.19
C LEU A 75 -9.85 3.14 -26.50
N LEU A 76 -9.80 1.81 -26.62
CA LEU A 76 -9.28 1.14 -27.82
C LEU A 76 -10.35 0.97 -28.91
N ASP A 77 -11.63 1.02 -28.55
CA ASP A 77 -12.78 0.87 -29.45
C ASP A 77 -13.22 2.20 -30.10
N LYS A 78 -12.41 3.26 -29.99
CA LYS A 78 -12.65 4.58 -30.59
C LYS A 78 -11.50 4.98 -31.50
#